data_AF-S4PCE1-F1
#
_entry.id   AF-S4PCE1-F1
#
_cell.length_a   1.000
_cell.length_b   1.000
_cell.length_c   1.000
_cell.angle_alpha   90.00
_cell.angle_beta   90.00
_cell.angle_gamma   90.00
#
_symmetry.space_group_name_H-M   'P 1'
#
loop_
_entity.id
_entity.type
_entity.pdbx_description
1 polymer ?
#
loop_
_entity_poly.entity_id
_entity_poly.type
_entity_poly.pdbx_seq_one_letter_code
_entity_poly.pdbx_strand_id
1 'polypeptide(L)'
;RGQCTFAQKARYLQKVGATLAIILDNVKSTTFESSALFAMSGDGKDDIEIPTIFLYAREGLQLSQALSENPDLSVTIGVLNSLKQEYENQCDNESCEPVTNAKIEPDDKESLNH
;
A
#
# COMPACT_ATOMS: atom_id res chain seq x y z
N ARG A 1 4.81 -11.23 -5.71
CA ARG A 1 3.76 -12.23 -5.40
C ARG A 1 4.14 -13.59 -6.02
N GLY A 2 3.76 -14.71 -5.41
CA GLY A 2 4.02 -16.07 -5.93
C GLY A 2 4.94 -16.94 -5.05
N GLN A 3 5.04 -18.23 -5.37
CA GLN A 3 5.83 -19.29 -4.69
C GLN A 3 5.41 -19.67 -3.26
N CYS A 4 5.00 -18.71 -2.44
CA CYS A 4 4.59 -18.92 -1.06
C CYS A 4 3.56 -17.85 -0.65
N THR A 5 2.90 -18.04 0.50
CA THR A 5 1.86 -17.13 0.99
C THR A 5 2.45 -15.78 1.44
N PHE A 6 1.63 -14.75 1.54
CA PHE A 6 2.06 -13.44 2.05
C PHE A 6 2.57 -13.54 3.50
N ALA A 7 1.87 -14.30 4.35
CA ALA A 7 2.28 -14.57 5.72
C ALA A 7 3.68 -15.21 5.80
N GLN A 8 3.97 -16.20 4.94
CA GLN A 8 5.29 -16.82 4.89
C GLN A 8 6.38 -15.80 4.51
N LYS A 9 6.13 -14.94 3.51
CA LYS A 9 7.09 -13.90 3.10
C LYS A 9 7.40 -12.92 4.23
N ALA A 10 6.37 -12.42 4.91
CA ALA A 10 6.53 -11.51 6.05
C ALA A 10 7.34 -12.18 7.17
N ARG A 11 7.02 -13.44 7.51
CA ARG A 11 7.74 -14.21 8.53
C ARG A 11 9.22 -14.43 8.18
N TYR A 12 9.56 -14.62 6.90
CA TYR A 12 10.96 -14.69 6.47
C TYR A 12 11.69 -13.34 6.59
N LEU A 13 11.04 -12.25 6.19
CA LEU A 13 11.61 -10.90 6.29
C LEU A 13 11.84 -10.50 7.76
N GLN A 14 10.88 -10.78 8.62
CA GLN A 14 11.01 -10.56 10.07
C GLN A 14 12.20 -11.33 10.65
N LYS A 15 12.40 -12.59 10.27
CA LYS A 15 13.52 -13.42 10.75
C LYS A 15 14.89 -12.87 10.38
N VAL A 16 15.00 -12.13 9.28
CA VAL A 16 16.27 -11.50 8.86
C VAL A 16 16.40 -10.06 9.39
N GLY A 17 15.51 -9.63 10.28
CA GLY A 17 15.57 -8.32 10.94
C GLY A 17 14.99 -7.17 10.11
N ALA A 18 14.19 -7.45 9.08
CA ALA A 18 13.45 -6.39 8.39
C ALA A 18 12.43 -5.77 9.35
N THR A 19 12.23 -4.46 9.25
CA THR A 19 11.25 -3.71 10.05
C THR A 19 9.93 -3.50 9.33
N LEU A 20 9.89 -3.79 8.03
CA LEU A 20 8.77 -3.52 7.12
C LEU A 20 8.86 -4.48 5.92
N ALA A 21 7.71 -4.90 5.39
CA ALA A 21 7.62 -5.65 4.15
C ALA A 21 6.72 -4.95 3.12
N ILE A 22 7.25 -4.72 1.91
CA ILE A 22 6.47 -4.28 0.75
C ILE A 22 6.44 -5.43 -0.26
N ILE A 23 5.25 -5.96 -0.55
CA ILE A 23 5.06 -7.07 -1.47
C ILE A 23 4.50 -6.55 -2.78
N LEU A 24 5.29 -6.67 -3.85
CA LEU A 24 4.87 -6.25 -5.19
C LEU A 24 4.06 -7.35 -5.89
N ASP A 25 2.98 -6.96 -6.56
CA ASP A 25 2.26 -7.85 -7.46
C ASP A 25 3.11 -8.25 -8.66
N ASN A 26 2.88 -9.45 -9.19
CA ASN A 26 3.59 -9.96 -10.37
C ASN A 26 2.76 -9.90 -11.66
N VAL A 27 1.50 -9.42 -11.59
CA VAL A 27 0.62 -9.29 -12.74
C VAL A 27 0.75 -7.88 -13.33
N LYS A 28 1.40 -7.76 -14.50
CA LYS A 28 1.90 -6.49 -15.07
C LYS A 28 0.85 -5.40 -15.33
N SER A 29 -0.44 -5.72 -15.31
CA SER A 29 -1.53 -4.78 -15.62
C SER A 29 -2.37 -4.39 -14.41
N THR A 30 -1.97 -4.78 -13.19
CA THR A 30 -2.76 -4.47 -12.01
C THR A 30 -2.49 -3.06 -11.49
N THR A 31 -3.55 -2.41 -11.02
CA THR A 31 -3.56 -1.07 -10.42
C THR A 31 -4.55 -1.04 -9.27
N PHE A 32 -4.39 -0.12 -8.33
CA PHE A 32 -5.37 0.02 -7.23
C PHE A 32 -6.79 0.40 -7.72
N GLU A 33 -6.89 1.09 -8.86
CA GLU A 33 -8.17 1.56 -9.41
C GLU A 33 -8.98 0.45 -10.10
N SER A 34 -8.29 -0.47 -10.78
CA SER A 34 -8.93 -1.42 -11.70
C SER A 34 -8.91 -2.87 -11.20
N SER A 35 -8.09 -3.17 -10.20
CA SER A 35 -7.88 -4.52 -9.71
C SER A 35 -8.61 -4.74 -8.39
N ALA A 36 -9.24 -5.91 -8.25
CA ALA A 36 -9.90 -6.29 -7.01
C ALA A 36 -8.92 -6.29 -5.83
N LEU A 37 -9.39 -5.81 -4.67
CA LEU A 37 -8.64 -5.89 -3.42
C LEU A 37 -8.43 -7.34 -3.03
N PHE A 38 -7.19 -7.68 -2.70
CA PHE A 38 -6.83 -8.99 -2.19
C PHE A 38 -6.71 -8.94 -0.68
N ALA A 39 -7.56 -9.69 0.02
CA ALA A 39 -7.33 -9.95 1.43
C ALA A 39 -6.06 -10.79 1.55
N MET A 40 -5.06 -10.25 2.27
CA MET A 40 -3.90 -11.03 2.71
C MET A 40 -4.35 -11.95 3.85
N SER A 41 -5.11 -13.00 3.51
CA SER A 41 -5.71 -13.91 4.47
C SER A 41 -4.65 -14.45 5.43
N GLY A 42 -4.97 -14.41 6.73
CA GLY A 42 -4.13 -15.00 7.76
C GLY A 42 -3.96 -16.51 7.54
N ASP A 43 -2.80 -17.03 7.94
CA ASP A 43 -2.49 -18.47 7.90
C ASP A 43 -2.83 -19.18 9.22
N GLY A 44 -3.65 -18.55 10.07
CA GLY A 44 -4.05 -19.05 11.40
C GLY A 44 -2.99 -18.86 12.49
N LYS A 45 -1.86 -18.20 12.17
CA LYS A 45 -0.81 -17.85 13.12
C LYS A 45 -0.67 -16.34 13.21
N ASP A 46 -0.54 -15.85 14.43
CA ASP A 46 -0.44 -14.42 14.73
C ASP A 46 0.97 -14.11 15.28
N ASP A 47 1.99 -14.37 14.45
CA ASP A 47 3.41 -14.24 14.80
C ASP A 47 4.17 -13.28 13.85
N ILE A 48 3.43 -12.49 13.08
CA ILE A 48 3.96 -11.46 12.18
C ILE A 48 3.76 -10.11 12.84
N GLU A 49 4.86 -9.48 13.23
CA GLU A 49 4.90 -8.21 13.95
C GLU A 49 5.29 -7.04 13.03
N ILE A 50 5.91 -7.33 11.89
CA ILE A 50 6.32 -6.29 10.94
C ILE A 50 5.14 -5.83 10.09
N PRO A 51 4.98 -4.51 9.87
CA PRO A 51 3.99 -4.00 8.93
C PRO A 51 4.24 -4.59 7.54
N THR A 52 3.18 -5.08 6.91
CA THR A 52 3.24 -5.70 5.58
C THR A 52 2.23 -5.03 4.67
N ILE A 53 2.70 -4.49 3.55
CA ILE A 53 1.87 -3.76 2.58
C ILE A 53 2.00 -4.44 1.22
N PHE A 54 0.91 -4.42 0.47
CA PHE A 54 0.86 -4.91 -0.90
C PHE A 54 0.74 -3.74 -1.89
N LEU A 55 1.54 -3.76 -2.95
CA LEU A 55 1.42 -2.84 -4.07
C LEU A 55 1.08 -3.60 -5.35
N TYR A 56 0.13 -3.10 -6.11
CA TYR A 56 -0.13 -3.58 -7.47
C TYR A 56 1.05 -3.24 -8.39
N ALA A 57 1.08 -3.86 -9.57
CA ALA A 57 2.25 -3.80 -10.42
C ALA A 57 2.59 -2.37 -10.86
N ARG A 58 1.59 -1.53 -11.18
CA ARG A 58 1.83 -0.15 -11.62
C ARG A 58 2.45 0.70 -10.52
N GLU A 59 1.89 0.68 -9.32
CA GLU A 59 2.39 1.47 -8.18
C GLU A 59 3.74 0.92 -7.69
N GLY A 60 3.92 -0.40 -7.73
CA GLY A 60 5.20 -1.05 -7.42
C GLY A 60 6.33 -0.67 -8.37
N LEU A 61 6.02 -0.50 -9.67
CA LEU A 61 6.98 -0.03 -10.67
C LEU A 61 7.40 1.41 -10.39
N GLN A 62 6.45 2.29 -10.04
CA GLN A 62 6.75 3.68 -9.70
C GLN A 62 7.70 3.76 -8.49
N LEU A 63 7.41 3.01 -7.43
CA LEU A 63 8.29 2.95 -6.26
C LEU A 63 9.69 2.40 -6.60
N SER A 64 9.76 1.33 -7.41
CA SER A 64 11.02 0.71 -7.79
C SER A 64 11.88 1.64 -8.65
N GLN A 65 11.27 2.42 -9.53
CA GLN A 65 11.95 3.44 -10.34
C GLN A 65 12.51 4.55 -9.44
N ALA A 66 11.68 5.10 -8.54
CA ALA A 66 12.11 6.14 -7.60
C ALA A 66 13.28 5.69 -6.72
N LEU A 67 13.27 4.44 -6.26
CA LEU A 67 14.37 3.86 -5.48
C LEU A 67 15.64 3.62 -6.31
N SER A 68 15.48 3.24 -7.58
CA SER A 68 16.63 3.06 -8.49
C SER A 68 17.31 4.39 -8.81
N GLU A 69 16.55 5.48 -8.87
CA GLU A 69 17.06 6.83 -9.13
C GLU A 69 17.65 7.46 -7.86
N ASN A 70 17.04 7.21 -6.71
CA ASN A 70 17.44 7.76 -5.41
C ASN A 70 17.53 6.64 -4.36
N PRO A 71 18.71 6.02 -4.18
CA PRO A 71 18.90 4.95 -3.19
C PRO A 71 18.62 5.37 -1.74
N ASP A 72 18.78 6.67 -1.43
CA ASP A 72 18.52 7.26 -0.11
C ASP A 72 17.05 7.74 0.06
N LEU A 73 16.15 7.29 -0.82
CA LEU A 73 14.73 7.63 -0.76
C LEU A 73 14.12 7.25 0.60
N SER A 74 13.55 8.23 1.29
CA SER A 74 12.76 8.00 2.51
C SER A 74 11.29 7.78 2.15
N VAL A 75 10.71 6.70 2.67
CA VAL A 75 9.32 6.31 2.40
C VAL A 75 8.53 6.30 3.70
N THR A 76 7.43 7.04 3.73
CA THR A 76 6.48 7.03 4.86
C THR A 76 5.29 6.15 4.51
N ILE A 77 4.88 5.32 5.47
CA ILE A 77 3.74 4.41 5.30
C ILE A 77 2.78 4.64 6.45
N GLY A 78 1.52 4.84 6.12
CA GLY A 78 0.49 5.08 7.11
C GLY A 78 -0.90 4.88 6.54
N VAL A 79 -1.89 4.96 7.43
CA VAL A 79 -3.30 4.96 7.04
C VAL A 79 -3.64 6.35 6.54
N LEU A 80 -4.23 6.45 5.33
CA LEU A 80 -4.50 7.73 4.66
C LEU A 80 -5.23 8.73 5.57
N ASN A 81 -6.24 8.27 6.33
CA ASN A 81 -7.00 9.16 7.21
C ASN A 81 -6.16 9.73 8.36
N SER A 82 -5.23 8.94 8.90
CA SER A 82 -4.31 9.38 9.95
C SER A 82 -3.27 10.35 9.39
N LEU A 83 -2.75 10.09 8.19
CA LEU A 83 -1.80 10.98 7.52
C LEU A 83 -2.45 12.30 7.12
N LYS A 84 -3.69 12.28 6.59
CA LYS A 84 -4.42 13.51 6.24
C LYS A 84 -4.56 14.44 7.43
N GLN A 85 -4.96 13.93 8.59
CA GLN A 85 -5.02 14.75 9.80
C GLN A 85 -3.67 15.36 10.18
N GLU A 86 -2.57 14.62 10.02
CA GLU A 86 -1.23 15.11 10.37
C GLU A 86 -0.71 16.16 9.39
N TYR A 87 -0.95 16.00 8.09
CA TYR A 87 -0.53 16.96 7.06
C TYR A 87 -1.47 18.17 6.92
N GLU A 88 -2.78 18.00 7.11
CA GLU A 88 -3.75 19.12 7.12
C GLU A 88 -3.52 20.04 8.32
N ASN A 89 -3.13 19.49 9.48
CA ASN A 89 -2.79 20.28 10.68
C ASN A 89 -1.42 20.98 10.59
N GLN A 90 -0.61 20.70 9.57
CA GLN A 90 0.70 21.35 9.33
C GLN A 90 0.65 22.41 8.20
N CYS A 91 -0.49 22.54 7.51
CA CYS A 91 -0.68 23.52 6.44
C CYS A 91 -1.01 24.92 6.97
N ASP A 92 -0.03 25.61 7.57
CA ASP A 92 -0.20 26.98 8.09
C ASP A 92 0.12 28.10 7.08
N ASN A 93 0.32 27.82 5.79
CA ASN A 93 0.46 28.85 4.76
C ASN A 93 -0.10 28.39 3.41
N GLU A 94 -0.74 29.32 2.69
CA GLU A 94 -1.69 29.20 1.55
C GLU A 94 -1.22 28.47 0.28
N SER A 95 -0.46 27.39 0.36
CA SER A 95 -0.15 26.55 -0.82
C SER A 95 0.05 25.09 -0.43
N CYS A 96 -1.01 24.45 0.04
CA CYS A 96 -1.07 22.99 0.09
C CYS A 96 -1.84 22.50 -1.14
N GLU A 97 -1.13 21.97 -2.14
CA GLU A 97 -1.77 21.17 -3.17
C GLU A 97 -2.19 19.83 -2.54
N PRO A 98 -3.46 19.41 -2.64
CA PRO A 98 -3.90 18.14 -2.08
C PRO A 98 -3.21 16.98 -2.80
N VAL A 99 -2.69 16.02 -2.04
CA VAL A 99 -2.22 14.71 -2.55
C VAL A 99 -3.43 13.85 -2.93
N THR A 100 -4.36 14.38 -3.73
CA THR A 100 -5.46 13.63 -4.35
C THR A 100 -6.00 14.40 -5.56
N ASN A 101 -5.33 14.28 -6.70
CA ASN A 101 -6.02 14.38 -8.00
C ASN A 101 -6.40 12.99 -8.55
N ALA A 102 -6.58 12.00 -7.66
CA ALA A 102 -7.39 10.83 -7.96
C ALA A 102 -8.83 11.18 -7.60
N LYS A 103 -9.62 11.49 -8.62
CA LYS A 103 -11.05 11.72 -8.55
C LYS A 103 -11.72 10.46 -8.01
N ILE A 104 -11.98 10.39 -6.70
CA ILE A 104 -12.88 9.38 -6.13
C ILE A 104 -14.29 9.86 -6.49
N GLU A 105 -14.87 9.26 -7.53
CA GLU A 105 -16.29 9.45 -7.81
C GLU A 105 -17.11 8.81 -6.69
N PRO A 106 -18.22 9.45 -6.28
CA PRO A 106 -19.00 9.04 -5.13
C PRO A 106 -19.65 7.67 -5.33
N ASP A 107 -19.63 6.94 -4.22
CA ASP A 107 -20.26 5.66 -3.91
C ASP A 107 -21.79 5.74 -4.13
N ASP A 108 -22.28 5.28 -5.28
CA ASP A 108 -23.71 5.05 -5.49
C ASP A 108 -24.14 3.74 -4.81
N LYS A 109 -24.71 3.90 -3.61
CA LYS A 109 -25.56 2.91 -2.96
C LYS A 109 -26.84 2.73 -3.77
N GLU A 110 -27.11 1.51 -4.24
CA GLU A 110 -28.42 0.81 -4.37
C GLU A 110 -28.25 -0.30 -5.43
N SER A 111 -28.80 -1.51 -5.36
CA SER A 111 -29.80 -2.11 -4.49
C SER A 111 -29.75 -3.64 -4.73
N LEU A 112 -29.87 -4.44 -3.67
CA LEU A 112 -30.23 -5.86 -3.77
C LEU A 112 -31.69 -5.93 -4.21
N ASN A 113 -31.97 -6.47 -5.41
CA ASN A 113 -33.29 -6.95 -5.82
C ASN A 113 -33.19 -7.95 -6.99
N HIS A 114 -33.21 -9.24 -6.65
CA HIS A 114 -33.94 -10.40 -7.24
C HIS A 114 -33.15 -11.70 -7.06
#